data_AF-A0A838UTU4-F1
#
_entry.id   AF-A0A838UTU4-F1
#
_cell.length_a   1.000
_cell.length_b   1.000
_cell.length_c   1.000
_cell.angle_alpha   90.00
_cell.angle_beta   90.00
_cell.angle_gamma   90.00
#
_symmetry.space_group_name_H-M   'P 1'
#
loop_
_entity.id
_entity.type
_entity.pdbx_description
1 polymer ?
#
loop_
_entity_poly.entity_id
_entity_poly.type
_entity_poly.pdbx_seq_one_letter_code
_entity_poly.pdbx_strand_id
1 'polypeptide(L)'
;MLIFIHHHATGTERTAVMHALAAEPHGTAPISNGDVIAVAANSLTAATRERIAALPAVARVVAVPTAYKLVSRMASARRTQVRVGFVVFGDGGPPPVIAGPCSVENEAQIIEAAQAG
;
A
#
# COMPACT_ATOMS: atom_id res chain seq x y z
N MET A 1 -11.00 4.02 -2.66
CA MET A 1 -11.29 5.13 -3.59
C MET A 1 -9.98 5.53 -4.26
N LEU A 2 -10.02 6.18 -5.43
CA LEU A 2 -8.83 6.87 -5.98
C LEU A 2 -9.09 8.37 -5.95
N ILE A 3 -8.12 9.12 -5.47
CA ILE A 3 -8.12 10.58 -5.48
C ILE A 3 -7.01 10.97 -6.44
N PHE A 4 -7.39 11.65 -7.52
CA PHE A 4 -6.45 12.20 -8.48
C PHE A 4 -6.12 13.62 -8.06
N ILE A 5 -4.83 13.91 -7.94
CA ILE A 5 -4.27 15.21 -7.60
C ILE A 5 -3.85 15.91 -8.90
N HIS A 6 -4.00 17.22 -8.99
CA HIS A 6 -3.44 17.98 -10.10
C HIS A 6 -1.91 17.85 -10.08
N HIS A 7 -1.29 17.63 -11.24
CA HIS A 7 0.17 17.42 -11.30
C HIS A 7 0.98 18.61 -10.76
N HIS A 8 0.41 19.83 -10.83
CA HIS A 8 0.99 21.06 -10.32
C HIS A 8 0.71 21.32 -8.83
N ALA A 9 0.02 20.41 -8.13
CA ALA A 9 -0.30 20.60 -6.71
C ALA A 9 0.97 20.67 -5.85
N THR A 10 1.08 21.75 -5.09
CA THR A 10 2.16 22.05 -4.17
C THR A 10 2.21 21.07 -3.00
N GLY A 11 3.36 21.00 -2.31
CA GLY A 11 3.52 20.16 -1.12
C GLY A 11 2.53 20.49 0.00
N THR A 12 2.17 21.77 0.15
CA THR A 12 1.20 22.25 1.13
C THR A 12 -0.22 21.75 0.80
N GLU A 13 -0.61 21.80 -0.47
CA GLU A 13 -1.92 21.31 -0.90
C GLU A 13 -2.02 19.78 -0.78
N ARG A 14 -0.94 19.05 -1.12
CA ARG A 14 -0.86 17.60 -0.89
C ARG A 14 -1.01 17.26 0.59
N THR A 15 -0.38 18.05 1.46
CA THR A 15 -0.50 17.91 2.93
C THR A 15 -1.94 18.15 3.39
N ALA A 16 -2.63 19.15 2.83
CA ALA A 16 -4.03 19.42 3.17
C ALA A 16 -4.95 18.24 2.81
N VAL A 17 -4.73 17.58 1.67
CA VAL A 17 -5.46 16.36 1.29
C VAL A 17 -5.18 15.22 2.26
N MET A 18 -3.90 15.00 2.62
CA MET A 18 -3.52 13.96 3.58
C MET A 18 -4.08 14.23 4.98
N HIS A 19 -4.15 15.49 5.41
CA HIS A 19 -4.74 15.88 6.68
C HIS A 19 -6.26 15.67 6.69
N ALA A 20 -6.95 16.00 5.59
CA ALA A 20 -8.38 15.71 5.44
C ALA A 20 -8.66 14.19 5.48
N LEU A 21 -7.75 13.38 4.93
CA LEU A 21 -7.77 11.92 5.05
C LEU A 21 -7.43 11.43 6.46
N ALA A 22 -6.58 12.11 7.22
CA ALA A 22 -6.28 11.69 8.60
C ALA A 22 -7.46 11.91 9.57
N ALA A 23 -8.44 12.75 9.20
CA ALA A 23 -9.55 13.13 10.05
C ALA A 23 -10.64 12.04 10.22
N GLU A 24 -10.62 10.98 9.43
CA GLU A 24 -11.47 9.81 9.65
C GLU A 24 -10.62 8.55 9.90
N PRO A 25 -11.10 7.55 10.64
CA PRO A 25 -10.44 6.27 10.76
C PRO A 25 -10.57 5.50 9.44
N HIS A 26 -9.49 5.47 8.67
CA HIS A 26 -9.39 4.62 7.50
C HIS A 26 -8.73 3.34 8.01
N GLY A 27 -9.40 2.19 7.92
CA GLY A 27 -8.83 0.92 8.39
C GLY A 27 -7.46 0.56 7.78
N THR A 28 -7.00 1.30 6.77
CA THR A 28 -5.66 1.26 6.20
C THR A 28 -5.20 2.66 5.82
N ALA A 29 -3.91 2.95 6.01
CA ALA A 29 -3.32 4.23 5.64
C ALA A 29 -3.40 4.48 4.12
N PRO A 30 -3.66 5.73 3.67
CA PRO A 30 -3.63 6.07 2.26
C PRO A 30 -2.26 5.83 1.63
N ILE A 31 -2.24 5.33 0.39
CA ILE A 31 -1.01 5.14 -0.39
C ILE A 31 -0.96 6.21 -1.48
N SER A 32 0.12 6.98 -1.52
CA SER A 32 0.34 8.02 -2.52
C SER A 32 1.39 7.59 -3.53
N ASN A 33 1.08 7.75 -4.82
CA ASN A 33 1.98 7.47 -5.93
C ASN A 33 1.82 8.54 -7.01
N GLY A 34 2.78 9.47 -7.06
CA GLY A 34 2.73 10.62 -7.97
C GLY A 34 1.49 11.48 -7.69
N ASP A 35 0.56 11.49 -8.65
CA ASP A 35 -0.67 12.27 -8.61
C ASP A 35 -1.90 11.43 -8.25
N VAL A 36 -1.70 10.20 -7.78
CA VAL A 36 -2.78 9.31 -7.40
C VAL A 36 -2.63 8.94 -5.93
N ILE A 37 -3.68 9.19 -5.15
CA ILE A 37 -3.81 8.70 -3.77
C ILE A 37 -4.86 7.60 -3.75
N ALA A 38 -4.43 6.40 -3.38
CA ALA A 38 -5.28 5.25 -3.17
C ALA A 38 -5.70 5.16 -1.71
N VAL A 39 -7.01 5.02 -1.51
CA VAL A 39 -7.65 4.86 -0.20
C VAL A 39 -8.44 3.56 -0.22
N ALA A 40 -8.62 2.90 0.93
CA ALA A 40 -9.48 1.71 1.03
C ALA A 40 -10.91 1.96 0.48
N ALA A 41 -11.60 0.89 0.10
CA ALA A 41 -13.00 0.97 -0.28
C ALA A 41 -13.86 1.10 0.99
N ASN A 42 -14.94 1.88 0.93
CA ASN A 42 -15.87 2.13 2.05
C ASN A 42 -15.28 2.76 3.33
N SER A 43 -14.03 3.22 3.30
CA SER A 43 -13.39 3.86 4.45
C SER A 43 -13.70 5.36 4.57
N LEU A 44 -14.56 5.90 3.72
CA LEU A 44 -14.88 7.32 3.67
C LEU A 44 -16.38 7.52 3.52
N THR A 45 -16.93 8.34 4.41
CA THR A 45 -18.31 8.83 4.33
C THR A 45 -18.55 9.62 3.04
N ALA A 46 -19.81 9.74 2.64
CA ALA A 46 -20.18 10.58 1.49
C ALA A 46 -19.76 12.05 1.71
N ALA A 47 -19.97 12.58 2.92
CA ALA A 47 -19.59 13.94 3.29
C ALA A 47 -18.08 14.17 3.20
N THR A 48 -17.25 13.24 3.69
CA THR A 48 -15.79 13.37 3.58
C THR A 48 -15.31 13.23 2.14
N ARG A 49 -15.97 12.41 1.32
CA ARG A 49 -15.69 12.33 -0.11
C ARG A 49 -15.96 13.67 -0.82
N GLU A 50 -17.08 14.32 -0.54
CA GLU A 50 -17.42 15.63 -1.09
C GLU A 50 -16.42 16.70 -0.64
N ARG A 51 -16.06 16.72 0.64
CA ARG A 51 -15.04 17.63 1.18
C ARG A 51 -13.70 17.46 0.49
N ILE A 52 -13.25 16.22 0.28
CA ILE A 52 -12.00 15.93 -0.43
C ILE A 52 -12.10 16.37 -1.89
N ALA A 53 -13.22 16.09 -2.56
CA ALA A 53 -13.43 16.49 -3.96
C ALA A 53 -13.44 18.01 -4.16
N ALA A 54 -13.80 18.78 -3.13
CA ALA A 54 -13.78 20.24 -3.15
C ALA A 54 -12.40 20.86 -2.88
N LEU A 55 -11.37 20.07 -2.53
CA LEU A 55 -10.04 20.60 -2.29
C LEU A 55 -9.40 21.07 -3.62
N PRO A 56 -8.78 22.26 -3.67
CA PRO A 56 -8.22 22.82 -4.92
C PRO A 56 -7.20 21.92 -5.64
N ALA A 57 -6.46 21.11 -4.88
CA ALA A 57 -5.49 20.18 -5.45
C ALA A 57 -6.11 18.91 -6.04
N VAL A 58 -7.38 18.62 -5.79
CA VAL A 58 -8.02 17.37 -6.19
C VAL A 58 -8.67 17.54 -7.57
N ALA A 59 -8.13 16.85 -8.56
CA ALA A 59 -8.65 16.88 -9.92
C ALA A 59 -9.96 16.09 -10.06
N ARG A 60 -10.06 14.94 -9.38
CA ARG A 60 -11.30 14.14 -9.30
C ARG A 60 -11.18 13.03 -8.27
N VAL A 61 -12.33 12.56 -7.81
CA VAL A 61 -12.45 11.41 -6.91
C VAL A 61 -13.23 10.30 -7.61
N VAL A 62 -12.62 9.11 -7.73
CA VAL A 62 -13.21 7.97 -8.45
C VAL A 62 -13.44 6.80 -7.51
N ALA A 63 -14.68 6.33 -7.44
CA ALA A 63 -15.04 5.08 -6.82
C ALA A 63 -14.73 3.91 -7.77
N VAL A 64 -13.53 3.33 -7.65
CA VAL A 64 -13.20 2.10 -8.39
C VAL A 64 -13.79 0.90 -7.63
N PRO A 65 -14.50 -0.07 -8.24
CA PRO A 65 -15.12 -1.16 -7.49
C PRO A 65 -14.19 -2.33 -7.12
N THR A 66 -12.88 -2.22 -7.32
CA THR A 66 -11.95 -3.35 -7.13
C THR A 66 -11.49 -3.50 -5.68
N ALA A 67 -11.46 -4.74 -5.17
CA ALA A 67 -11.03 -5.07 -3.80
C ALA A 67 -9.50 -4.95 -3.58
N TYR A 68 -8.71 -4.83 -4.65
CA TYR A 68 -7.24 -4.96 -4.64
C TYR A 68 -6.47 -3.63 -4.88
N LYS A 69 -7.09 -2.47 -4.65
CA LYS A 69 -6.48 -1.16 -5.02
C LYS A 69 -5.12 -0.92 -4.39
N LEU A 70 -4.98 -1.19 -3.10
CA LEU A 70 -3.74 -0.90 -2.35
C LEU A 70 -2.55 -1.72 -2.85
N VAL A 71 -2.81 -2.93 -3.36
CA VAL A 71 -1.78 -3.82 -3.93
C VAL A 71 -1.66 -3.67 -5.46
N SER A 72 -2.42 -2.77 -6.08
CA SER A 72 -2.42 -2.59 -7.53
C SER A 72 -1.22 -1.79 -8.01
N ARG A 73 -0.74 -2.06 -9.24
CA ARG A 73 0.33 -1.28 -9.88
C ARG A 73 -0.04 0.17 -10.17
N MET A 74 -1.34 0.48 -10.22
CA MET A 74 -1.82 1.85 -10.32
C MET A 74 -1.58 2.64 -9.03
N ALA A 75 -1.78 2.00 -7.86
CA ALA A 75 -1.51 2.60 -6.55
C ALA A 75 -0.03 2.58 -6.18
N SER A 76 0.75 1.60 -6.66
CA SER A 76 2.20 1.55 -6.49
C SER A 76 2.89 1.17 -7.79
N ALA A 77 3.45 2.16 -8.48
CA ALA A 77 4.13 1.94 -9.75
C ALA A 77 5.44 1.17 -9.57
N ARG A 78 6.17 1.41 -8.47
CA ARG A 78 7.41 0.71 -8.14
C ARG A 78 7.14 -0.71 -7.66
N ARG A 79 7.98 -1.66 -8.05
CA ARG A 79 7.93 -3.02 -7.50
C ARG A 79 8.32 -2.96 -6.02
N THR A 80 7.52 -3.59 -5.17
CA THR A 80 7.77 -3.66 -3.73
C THR A 80 8.96 -4.58 -3.45
N GLN A 81 9.88 -4.11 -2.61
CA GLN A 81 10.95 -4.92 -2.03
C GLN A 81 10.66 -5.10 -0.54
N VAL A 82 10.69 -6.34 -0.06
CA VAL A 82 10.50 -6.70 1.35
C VAL A 82 11.82 -7.27 1.87
N ARG A 83 12.41 -6.63 2.88
CA ARG A 83 13.68 -7.07 3.48
C ARG A 83 13.42 -7.85 4.76
N VAL A 84 13.99 -9.05 4.86
CA VAL A 84 13.97 -9.92 6.05
C VAL A 84 15.41 -10.31 6.37
N GLY A 85 15.95 -9.78 7.47
CA GLY A 85 17.38 -9.91 7.77
C GLY A 85 18.25 -9.35 6.63
N PHE A 86 19.11 -10.20 6.08
CA PHE A 86 19.99 -9.88 4.94
C PHE A 86 19.39 -10.25 3.57
N VAL A 87 18.18 -10.83 3.51
CA VAL A 87 17.52 -11.25 2.27
C VAL A 87 16.50 -10.19 1.82
N VAL A 88 16.46 -9.91 0.51
CA VAL A 88 15.48 -9.01 -0.11
C VAL A 88 14.57 -9.80 -1.06
N PHE A 89 13.27 -9.79 -0.78
CA PHE A 89 12.23 -10.37 -1.61
C PHE A 89 11.65 -9.29 -2.54
N GLY A 90 11.55 -9.60 -3.84
CA GLY A 90 11.00 -8.67 -4.84
C GLY A 90 11.99 -8.39 -5.97
N ASP A 91 12.00 -7.15 -6.44
CA ASP A 91 12.73 -6.78 -7.66
C ASP A 91 14.25 -6.70 -7.48
N GLY A 92 15.00 -7.08 -8.53
CA GLY A 92 16.43 -6.75 -8.66
C GLY A 92 17.44 -7.78 -8.10
N GLY A 93 16.99 -8.95 -7.62
CA GLY A 93 17.87 -10.02 -7.14
C GLY A 93 17.48 -11.40 -7.67
N PRO A 94 18.32 -12.43 -7.46
CA PRO A 94 17.92 -13.81 -7.70
C PRO A 94 16.71 -14.20 -6.83
N PRO A 95 15.86 -15.13 -7.28
CA PRO A 95 14.70 -15.55 -6.50
C PRO A 95 15.12 -16.11 -5.13
N PRO A 96 14.62 -15.54 -4.02
CA PRO A 96 14.88 -16.11 -2.70
C PRO A 96 14.14 -17.44 -2.54
N VAL A 97 14.77 -18.39 -1.85
CA VAL A 97 14.19 -19.71 -1.56
C VAL A 97 13.83 -19.78 -0.09
N ILE A 98 12.61 -20.23 0.21
CA ILE A 98 12.15 -20.56 1.56
C ILE A 98 11.94 -22.07 1.59
N ALA A 99 12.63 -22.75 2.48
CA ALA A 99 12.53 -24.20 2.68
C ALA A 99 12.41 -24.53 4.17
N GLY A 100 11.79 -25.66 4.46
CA GLY A 100 11.55 -26.16 5.81
C GLY A 100 10.53 -27.30 5.77
N PRO A 101 10.38 -28.05 6.87
CA PRO A 101 9.40 -29.12 6.92
C PRO A 101 7.97 -28.57 6.92
N CYS A 102 7.01 -29.36 6.44
CA CYS A 102 5.59 -28.98 6.45
C CYS A 102 5.01 -28.85 7.88
N SER A 103 5.56 -29.58 8.83
CA SER A 103 5.19 -29.54 10.25
C SER A 103 6.44 -29.76 11.09
N VAL A 104 6.51 -29.07 12.24
CA VAL A 104 7.56 -29.29 13.24
C VAL A 104 7.13 -30.50 14.07
N GLU A 105 7.82 -31.62 13.86
CA GLU A 105 7.47 -32.89 14.50
C GLU A 105 8.24 -33.09 15.81
N ASN A 106 9.46 -32.56 15.87
CA ASN A 106 10.29 -32.53 17.08
C ASN A 106 11.46 -31.55 16.91
N GLU A 107 12.20 -31.31 17.99
CA GLU A 107 13.36 -30.41 18.01
C GLU A 107 14.50 -30.88 17.08
N ALA A 108 14.82 -32.17 17.07
CA ALA A 108 15.92 -32.68 16.25
C ALA A 108 15.67 -32.46 14.75
N GLN A 109 14.46 -32.76 14.29
CA GLN A 109 14.02 -32.60 12.90
C GLN A 109 14.12 -31.14 12.43
N ILE A 110 13.67 -30.17 13.23
CA ILE A 110 13.70 -28.76 12.81
C ILE A 110 15.12 -28.18 12.81
N ILE A 111 15.97 -28.60 13.75
CA ILE A 111 17.38 -28.17 13.79
C ILE A 111 18.15 -28.76 12.61
N GLU A 112 17.96 -30.04 12.30
CA GLU A 112 18.58 -30.69 11.13
C GLU A 112 18.16 -30.00 9.82
N ALA A 113 16.85 -29.74 9.65
CA ALA A 113 16.35 -29.05 8.47
C ALA A 113 16.92 -27.63 8.30
N ALA A 114 17.17 -26.92 9.40
CA ALA A 114 17.77 -25.58 9.37
C ALA A 114 19.27 -25.60 9.02
N GLN A 115 19.98 -26.68 9.34
CA GLN A 115 21.42 -26.84 9.09
C GLN A 115 21.73 -27.40 7.70
N ALA A 116 20.76 -28.02 7.03
CA ALA A 116 20.95 -28.65 5.73
C ALA A 116 21.01 -27.67 4.54
N GLY A 117 20.74 -26.38 4.75
CA GLY A 117 20.78 -25.30 3.74
C GLY A 117 22.02 -24.43 3.81
#